data_AF-A0A7R9TH29-F1
#
_entry.id   AF-A0A7R9TH29-F1
#
_cell.length_a   1.000
_cell.length_b   1.000
_cell.length_c   1.000
_cell.angle_alpha   90.00
_cell.angle_beta   90.00
_cell.angle_gamma   90.00
#
_symmetry.space_group_name_H-M   'P 1'
#
loop_
_entity.id
_entity.type
_entity.pdbx_description
1 polymer ?
#
loop_
_entity_poly.entity_id
_entity_poly.type
_entity_poly.pdbx_seq_one_letter_code
_entity_poly.pdbx_strand_id
1 'polypeptide(L)'
;ERAGADRDLTGEKSDSGAAPGSSAAAFRPSPFALSLPAPLSTLSESLVRAWHEGIPDARAVAPPDEFALVVEEDGLSVENVMLAGGAFRKAHLELAVSAGPPALRVVHCVMYPRADRDLPLLSLDVVSVNGRITLAVADCCPATADLSLPRAYEDAMDELAAPLLAAQPAARTVPDWGQRIFSSRCVLLRPSASGPDDEEAGELRVAELFCEYAAALCRFHLERAAAAAPLGDDPAGVAAR
;
A
#
# COMPACT_ATOMS: atom_id res chain seq x y z
N GLU A 1 -32.08 -52.08 -51.42
CA GLU A 1 -33.50 -51.69 -51.25
C GLU A 1 -33.99 -52.09 -49.86
N ARG A 2 -34.72 -51.16 -49.23
CA ARG A 2 -35.58 -51.22 -48.01
C ARG A 2 -35.28 -49.95 -47.20
N ALA A 3 -36.05 -48.89 -47.41
CA ALA A 3 -37.40 -48.63 -46.89
C ALA A 3 -37.33 -48.00 -45.48
N GLY A 4 -37.91 -46.80 -45.36
CA GLY A 4 -37.79 -45.91 -44.23
C GLY A 4 -38.82 -46.09 -43.11
N ALA A 5 -38.66 -45.26 -42.09
CA ALA A 5 -39.64 -44.83 -41.08
C ALA A 5 -39.01 -43.58 -40.41
N ASP A 6 -39.49 -42.34 -40.58
CA ASP A 6 -40.74 -41.69 -40.15
C ASP A 6 -40.63 -41.04 -38.75
N ARG A 7 -40.77 -39.70 -38.77
CA ARG A 7 -41.24 -38.71 -37.75
C ARG A 7 -40.46 -38.55 -36.43
N ASP A 8 -39.84 -37.40 -36.15
CA ASP A 8 -40.38 -36.03 -35.94
C ASP A 8 -41.04 -35.87 -34.56
N LEU A 9 -40.33 -35.27 -33.59
CA LEU A 9 -40.88 -34.61 -32.39
C LEU A 9 -39.85 -33.61 -31.80
N THR A 10 -40.06 -32.35 -32.15
CA THR A 10 -39.95 -31.13 -31.33
C THR A 10 -39.24 -31.23 -29.96
N GLY A 11 -38.17 -30.44 -29.79
CA GLY A 11 -37.61 -30.07 -28.49
C GLY A 11 -36.78 -28.78 -28.62
N GLU A 12 -37.39 -27.67 -28.20
CA GLU A 12 -36.79 -26.34 -28.11
C GLU A 12 -35.42 -26.38 -27.40
N LYS A 13 -34.38 -25.86 -28.05
CA LYS A 13 -33.13 -25.50 -27.36
C LYS A 13 -33.36 -24.16 -26.66
N SER A 14 -33.57 -24.22 -25.36
CA SER A 14 -33.51 -23.06 -24.47
C SER A 14 -32.09 -22.51 -24.43
N ASP A 15 -31.98 -21.28 -24.91
CA ASP A 15 -30.82 -20.42 -24.78
C ASP A 15 -30.69 -20.03 -23.29
N SER A 16 -29.74 -20.66 -22.59
CA SER A 16 -29.38 -20.27 -21.22
C SER A 16 -28.18 -19.34 -21.28
N GLY A 17 -28.47 -18.06 -21.51
CA GLY A 17 -27.56 -16.97 -21.23
C GLY A 17 -27.25 -16.91 -19.73
N ALA A 18 -26.20 -17.61 -19.31
CA ALA A 18 -25.59 -17.39 -18.01
C ALA A 18 -24.73 -16.14 -18.09
N ALA A 19 -25.25 -15.03 -17.55
CA ALA A 19 -24.44 -13.85 -17.26
C ALA A 19 -23.31 -14.25 -16.27
N PRO A 20 -22.07 -13.76 -16.45
CA PRO A 20 -21.03 -14.02 -15.47
C PRO A 20 -21.35 -13.24 -14.20
N GLY A 21 -21.68 -13.98 -13.14
CA GLY A 21 -21.76 -13.43 -11.80
C GLY A 21 -20.37 -12.96 -11.37
N SER A 22 -20.17 -11.65 -11.33
CA SER A 22 -19.10 -11.04 -10.56
C SER A 22 -19.47 -11.16 -9.08
N SER A 23 -19.16 -12.31 -8.50
CA SER A 23 -19.05 -12.41 -7.05
C SER A 23 -17.72 -11.76 -6.69
N ALA A 24 -17.76 -10.48 -6.30
CA ALA A 24 -16.67 -9.89 -5.55
C ALA A 24 -16.49 -10.75 -4.29
N ALA A 25 -15.49 -11.63 -4.32
CA ALA A 25 -15.17 -12.49 -3.19
C ALA A 25 -15.00 -11.59 -1.98
N ALA A 26 -15.83 -11.81 -0.95
CA ALA A 26 -15.68 -11.12 0.32
C ALA A 26 -14.23 -11.29 0.80
N PHE A 27 -13.52 -10.18 0.94
CA PHE A 27 -12.15 -10.17 1.43
C PHE A 27 -12.12 -10.86 2.79
N ARG A 28 -11.43 -12.00 2.84
CA ARG A 28 -10.85 -12.50 4.08
C ARG A 28 -9.45 -11.89 4.11
N PRO A 29 -9.01 -11.23 5.20
CA PRO A 29 -7.59 -10.95 5.34
C PRO A 29 -6.88 -12.28 5.09
N SER A 30 -6.19 -12.40 3.94
CA SER A 30 -5.39 -13.58 3.69
C SER A 30 -4.39 -13.62 4.84
N PRO A 31 -4.11 -14.78 5.44
CA PRO A 31 -2.84 -14.93 6.10
C PRO A 31 -1.83 -14.63 4.99
N PHE A 32 -1.09 -13.53 5.10
CA PHE A 32 0.11 -13.35 4.31
C PHE A 32 0.91 -14.67 4.39
N ALA A 33 1.47 -15.13 3.27
CA ALA A 33 2.32 -16.31 3.30
C ALA A 33 3.50 -16.11 4.28
N LEU A 34 3.93 -14.85 4.44
CA LEU A 34 4.90 -14.42 5.43
C LEU A 34 4.22 -13.87 6.70
N SER A 35 4.56 -14.46 7.84
CA SER A 35 4.14 -13.96 9.14
C SER A 35 5.09 -12.85 9.61
N LEU A 36 4.53 -11.68 9.90
CA LEU A 36 5.21 -10.58 10.57
C LEU A 36 4.73 -10.46 12.03
N PRO A 37 5.60 -10.08 12.97
CA PRO A 37 5.16 -9.71 14.31
C PRO A 37 4.39 -8.38 14.28
N ALA A 38 3.51 -8.18 15.27
CA ALA A 38 2.94 -6.86 15.52
C ALA A 38 4.06 -5.85 15.87
N PRO A 39 3.92 -4.56 15.50
CA PRO A 39 2.77 -3.96 14.82
C PRO A 39 2.78 -4.11 13.29
N LEU A 40 3.80 -4.71 12.68
CA LEU A 40 3.99 -4.78 11.23
C LEU A 40 2.89 -5.59 10.53
N SER A 41 2.45 -6.72 11.11
CA SER A 41 1.33 -7.51 10.57
C SER A 41 0.02 -6.73 10.58
N THR A 42 -0.27 -6.01 11.66
CA THR A 42 -1.47 -5.16 11.75
C THR A 42 -1.45 -4.05 10.70
N LEU A 43 -0.28 -3.44 10.47
CA LEU A 43 -0.10 -2.46 9.40
C LEU A 43 -0.38 -3.06 8.02
N SER A 44 0.28 -4.17 7.67
CA SER A 44 0.12 -4.78 6.35
C SER A 44 -1.33 -5.20 6.08
N GLU A 45 -2.01 -5.81 7.05
CA GLU A 45 -3.43 -6.17 6.95
C GLU A 45 -4.31 -4.93 6.77
N SER A 46 -4.03 -3.85 7.50
CA SER A 46 -4.79 -2.60 7.42
C SER A 46 -4.63 -1.91 6.08
N LEU A 47 -3.43 -1.92 5.49
CA LEU A 47 -3.16 -1.35 4.18
C LEU A 47 -3.93 -2.09 3.08
N VAL A 48 -3.84 -3.43 3.05
CA VAL A 48 -4.54 -4.25 2.06
C VAL A 48 -6.05 -4.13 2.20
N ARG A 49 -6.57 -4.12 3.43
CA ARG A 49 -8.00 -3.88 3.68
C ARG A 49 -8.43 -2.52 3.13
N ALA A 50 -7.70 -1.47 3.45
CA ALA A 50 -8.00 -0.12 2.97
C ALA A 50 -8.01 -0.07 1.44
N TRP A 51 -7.09 -0.76 0.76
CA TRP A 51 -7.09 -0.83 -0.71
C TRP A 51 -8.33 -1.51 -1.28
N HIS A 52 -8.75 -2.64 -0.73
CA HIS A 52 -9.95 -3.32 -1.20
C HIS A 52 -11.23 -2.49 -1.01
N GLU A 53 -11.28 -1.69 0.06
CA GLU A 53 -12.41 -0.81 0.35
C GLU A 53 -12.36 0.50 -0.46
N GLY A 54 -11.17 1.03 -0.70
CA GLY A 54 -10.97 2.40 -1.21
C GLY A 54 -10.51 2.52 -2.66
N ILE A 55 -10.09 1.43 -3.32
CA ILE A 55 -9.71 1.45 -4.75
C ILE A 55 -10.88 0.92 -5.60
N PRO A 56 -11.58 1.78 -6.38
CA PRO A 56 -12.62 1.34 -7.30
C PRO A 56 -12.07 0.37 -8.35
N ASP A 57 -12.83 -0.68 -8.65
CA ASP A 57 -12.48 -1.71 -9.63
C ASP A 57 -11.10 -2.33 -9.40
N ALA A 58 -10.70 -2.47 -8.13
CA ALA A 58 -9.42 -3.06 -7.75
C ALA A 58 -9.26 -4.46 -8.33
N ARG A 59 -8.20 -4.65 -9.10
CA ARG A 59 -7.77 -5.95 -9.64
C ARG A 59 -6.37 -6.29 -9.16
N ALA A 60 -6.15 -7.56 -8.85
CA ALA A 60 -4.82 -8.08 -8.62
C ALA A 60 -3.96 -7.92 -9.89
N VAL A 61 -2.73 -7.45 -9.71
CA VAL A 61 -1.72 -7.36 -10.76
C VAL A 61 -0.64 -8.37 -10.41
N ALA A 62 -0.41 -9.33 -11.29
CA ALA A 62 0.69 -10.26 -11.10
C ALA A 62 2.02 -9.48 -11.18
N PRO A 63 2.94 -9.63 -10.22
CA PRO A 63 4.34 -9.32 -10.47
C PRO A 63 4.85 -10.11 -11.67
N PRO A 64 5.92 -9.65 -12.34
CA PRO A 64 6.67 -10.53 -13.22
C PRO A 64 7.00 -11.82 -12.45
N ASP A 65 6.89 -12.97 -13.11
CA ASP A 65 6.88 -14.29 -12.45
C ASP A 65 8.08 -14.51 -11.50
N GLU A 66 9.23 -13.95 -11.85
CA GLU A 66 10.47 -13.99 -11.07
C GLU A 66 10.43 -13.21 -9.74
N PHE A 67 9.39 -12.40 -9.49
CA PHE A 67 9.23 -11.56 -8.29
C PHE A 67 7.98 -11.87 -7.47
N ALA A 68 7.19 -12.90 -7.82
CA ALA A 68 5.93 -13.18 -7.12
C ALA A 68 6.10 -13.65 -5.68
N LEU A 69 6.99 -14.60 -5.48
CA LEU A 69 7.48 -15.04 -4.19
C LEU A 69 8.95 -15.38 -4.40
N VAL A 70 9.83 -14.58 -3.83
CA VAL A 70 11.27 -14.83 -3.89
C VAL A 70 11.65 -15.51 -2.59
N VAL A 71 12.23 -16.72 -2.67
CA VAL A 71 12.85 -17.40 -1.54
C VAL A 71 14.29 -17.67 -1.92
N GLU A 72 15.22 -16.97 -1.28
CA GLU A 72 16.65 -17.12 -1.52
C GLU A 72 17.27 -18.15 -0.57
N GLU A 73 18.40 -18.74 -0.97
CA GLU A 73 19.13 -19.75 -0.16
C GLU A 73 19.57 -19.19 1.21
N ASP A 74 19.75 -17.88 1.28
CA ASP A 74 20.10 -17.04 2.41
C ASP A 74 18.99 -16.95 3.47
N GLY A 75 17.81 -17.50 3.17
CA GLY A 75 16.63 -17.48 4.03
C GLY A 75 15.85 -16.16 4.00
N LEU A 76 16.08 -15.32 2.97
CA LEU A 76 15.24 -14.17 2.65
C LEU A 76 14.02 -14.63 1.84
N SER A 77 12.83 -14.35 2.36
CA SER A 77 11.56 -14.55 1.68
C SER A 77 10.89 -13.20 1.42
N VAL A 78 10.42 -12.97 0.20
CA VAL A 78 9.73 -11.74 -0.21
C VAL A 78 8.37 -12.09 -0.81
N GLU A 79 7.31 -11.50 -0.26
CA GLU A 79 5.93 -11.64 -0.73
C GLU A 79 5.43 -10.30 -1.27
N ASN A 80 4.87 -10.33 -2.49
CA ASN A 80 4.39 -9.15 -3.19
C ASN A 80 2.87 -9.17 -3.37
N VAL A 81 2.19 -8.16 -2.84
CA VAL A 81 0.77 -7.89 -3.07
C VAL A 81 0.66 -6.66 -3.95
N MET A 82 0.06 -6.79 -5.12
CA MET A 82 -0.14 -5.68 -6.04
C MET A 82 -1.57 -5.58 -6.56
N LEU A 83 -2.13 -4.37 -6.47
CA LEU A 83 -3.43 -4.01 -7.00
C LEU A 83 -3.31 -2.88 -8.02
N ALA A 84 -4.26 -2.78 -8.94
CA ALA A 84 -4.47 -1.60 -9.77
C ALA A 84 -5.98 -1.33 -9.88
N GLY A 85 -6.37 -0.08 -10.11
CA GLY A 85 -7.78 0.30 -10.17
C GLY A 85 -7.97 1.78 -9.88
N GLY A 86 -9.13 2.32 -10.25
CA GLY A 86 -9.49 3.72 -10.04
C GLY A 86 -8.39 4.70 -10.47
N ALA A 87 -7.95 5.53 -9.52
CA ALA A 87 -6.91 6.54 -9.71
C ALA A 87 -5.47 5.98 -9.65
N PHE A 88 -5.27 4.68 -9.41
CA PHE A 88 -3.95 4.08 -9.21
C PHE A 88 -3.58 3.15 -10.36
N ARG A 89 -2.38 3.36 -10.93
CA ARG A 89 -1.78 2.44 -11.91
C ARG A 89 -1.17 1.21 -11.24
N LYS A 90 -0.73 1.35 -9.98
CA LYS A 90 -0.14 0.30 -9.16
C LYS A 90 -0.21 0.71 -7.69
N ALA A 91 -0.80 -0.11 -6.83
CA ALA A 91 -0.62 -0.10 -5.38
C ALA A 91 0.14 -1.37 -5.02
N HIS A 92 1.27 -1.25 -4.34
CA HIS A 92 2.21 -2.35 -4.14
C HIS A 92 2.65 -2.40 -2.70
N LEU A 93 2.46 -3.56 -2.09
CA LEU A 93 2.93 -3.91 -0.76
C LEU A 93 3.91 -5.07 -0.93
N GLU A 94 5.11 -4.90 -0.42
CA GLU A 94 6.14 -5.92 -0.35
C GLU A 94 6.43 -6.22 1.12
N LEU A 95 6.35 -7.49 1.47
CA LEU A 95 6.75 -7.99 2.78
C LEU A 95 8.02 -8.80 2.60
N ALA A 96 9.08 -8.47 3.34
CA ALA A 96 10.31 -9.25 3.32
C ALA A 96 10.63 -9.77 4.71
N VAL A 97 11.04 -11.04 4.80
CA VAL A 97 11.43 -11.71 6.05
C VAL A 97 12.70 -12.49 5.82
N SER A 98 13.75 -12.22 6.62
CA SER A 98 14.93 -13.09 6.70
C SER A 98 15.08 -13.68 8.10
N ALA A 99 15.11 -15.01 8.20
CA ALA A 99 15.31 -15.70 9.49
C ALA A 99 16.77 -15.75 9.95
N GLY A 100 17.72 -15.40 9.07
CA GLY A 100 19.16 -15.40 9.38
C GLY A 100 19.56 -14.29 10.35
N PRO A 101 20.79 -14.31 10.91
CA PRO A 101 21.32 -13.20 11.70
C PRO A 101 21.95 -12.12 10.79
N PRO A 102 21.46 -10.86 10.81
CA PRO A 102 20.39 -10.35 11.66
C PRO A 102 19.00 -10.65 11.11
N ALA A 103 18.05 -10.92 11.99
CA ALA A 103 16.69 -11.24 11.62
C ALA A 103 15.99 -9.99 11.07
N LEU A 104 15.70 -9.97 9.76
CA LEU A 104 15.17 -8.80 9.05
C LEU A 104 13.68 -8.95 8.77
N ARG A 105 12.89 -7.89 8.99
CA ARG A 105 11.48 -7.81 8.59
C ARG A 105 11.21 -6.47 7.95
N VAL A 106 10.58 -6.45 6.79
CA VAL A 106 10.31 -5.23 6.02
C VAL A 106 8.83 -5.19 5.64
N VAL A 107 8.23 -4.00 5.80
CA VAL A 107 6.95 -3.64 5.17
C VAL A 107 7.23 -2.44 4.28
N HIS A 108 7.27 -2.68 2.97
CA HIS A 108 7.43 -1.64 1.97
C HIS A 108 6.10 -1.45 1.24
N CYS A 109 5.62 -0.22 1.10
CA CYS A 109 4.42 0.03 0.32
C CYS A 109 4.50 1.35 -0.45
N VAL A 110 4.07 1.29 -1.70
CA VAL A 110 3.98 2.45 -2.57
C VAL A 110 2.68 2.41 -3.36
N MET A 111 1.96 3.54 -3.39
CA MET A 111 0.81 3.75 -4.27
C MET A 111 1.17 4.74 -5.36
N TYR A 112 1.19 4.24 -6.59
CA TYR A 112 1.47 4.99 -7.79
C TYR A 112 0.15 5.46 -8.41
N PRO A 113 -0.18 6.76 -8.35
CA PRO A 113 -1.36 7.28 -9.04
C PRO A 113 -1.18 7.14 -10.56
N ARG A 114 -2.25 7.22 -11.33
CA ARG A 114 -2.15 7.35 -12.78
C ARG A 114 -1.58 8.73 -13.11
N ALA A 115 -0.82 8.85 -14.20
CA ALA A 115 -0.18 10.12 -14.59
C ALA A 115 -1.19 11.23 -14.92
N ASP A 116 -2.45 10.86 -15.20
CA ASP A 116 -3.56 11.78 -15.44
C ASP A 116 -4.25 12.22 -14.14
N ARG A 117 -3.71 11.93 -12.95
CA ARG A 117 -4.30 12.31 -11.65
C ARG A 117 -3.37 13.23 -10.88
N ASP A 118 -3.93 14.32 -10.38
CA ASP A 118 -3.27 15.22 -9.44
C ASP A 118 -3.20 14.61 -8.04
N LEU A 119 -2.36 13.59 -7.88
CA LEU A 119 -2.18 12.88 -6.62
C LEU A 119 -0.70 12.70 -6.32
N PRO A 120 -0.28 12.84 -5.05
CA PRO A 120 1.06 12.46 -4.63
C PRO A 120 1.25 10.94 -4.68
N LEU A 121 2.49 10.48 -4.56
CA LEU A 121 2.78 9.06 -4.36
C LEU A 121 2.75 8.76 -2.86
N LEU A 122 1.85 7.90 -2.39
CA LEU A 122 1.99 7.38 -1.03
C LEU A 122 3.22 6.46 -0.99
N SER A 123 4.14 6.70 -0.08
CA SER A 123 5.32 5.86 0.15
C SER A 123 5.46 5.59 1.64
N LEU A 124 5.65 4.31 2.00
CA LEU A 124 5.95 3.91 3.36
C LEU A 124 6.94 2.75 3.39
N ASP A 125 7.82 2.76 4.39
CA ASP A 125 8.80 1.70 4.62
C ASP A 125 9.05 1.54 6.13
N VAL A 126 8.98 0.29 6.60
CA VAL A 126 9.26 -0.08 7.99
C VAL A 126 10.24 -1.24 7.99
N VAL A 127 11.41 -1.03 8.58
CA VAL A 127 12.47 -2.04 8.68
C VAL A 127 12.69 -2.40 10.14
N SER A 128 12.48 -3.67 10.47
CA SER A 128 12.81 -4.27 11.77
C SER A 128 14.01 -5.19 11.66
N VAL A 129 14.96 -5.02 12.58
CA VAL A 129 16.17 -5.81 12.69
C VAL A 129 16.21 -6.40 14.10
N ASN A 130 16.31 -7.72 14.21
CA ASN A 130 16.29 -8.46 15.47
C ASN A 130 15.11 -8.09 16.38
N GLY A 131 13.92 -7.89 15.78
CA GLY A 131 12.69 -7.56 16.49
C GLY A 131 12.48 -6.07 16.79
N ARG A 132 13.49 -5.21 16.57
CA ARG A 132 13.39 -3.76 16.79
C ARG A 132 13.24 -2.99 15.50
N ILE A 133 12.30 -2.06 15.43
CA ILE A 133 12.17 -1.16 14.28
C ILE A 133 13.36 -0.19 14.27
N THR A 134 14.12 -0.21 13.19
CA THR A 134 15.33 0.60 13.00
C THR A 134 15.16 1.72 11.98
N LEU A 135 14.11 1.62 11.15
CA LEU A 135 13.68 2.63 10.19
C LEU A 135 12.15 2.57 10.09
N ALA A 136 11.52 3.73 10.17
CA ALA A 136 10.13 3.94 9.84
C ALA A 136 10.03 5.24 9.04
N VAL A 137 9.52 5.17 7.82
CA VAL A 137 9.30 6.32 6.94
C VAL A 137 7.93 6.25 6.30
N ALA A 138 7.21 7.36 6.29
CA ALA A 138 5.94 7.49 5.59
C ALA A 138 5.79 8.91 5.05
N ASP A 139 5.33 9.02 3.80
CA ASP A 139 5.13 10.27 3.11
C ASP A 139 4.05 10.16 2.04
N CYS A 140 3.43 11.30 1.72
CA CYS A 140 2.80 11.50 0.42
C CYS A 140 3.79 12.33 -0.42
N CYS A 141 4.61 11.66 -1.23
CA CYS A 141 5.64 12.30 -2.02
C CYS A 141 5.00 13.20 -3.10
N PRO A 142 5.37 14.49 -3.19
CA PRO A 142 4.89 15.40 -4.22
C PRO A 142 5.14 14.86 -5.63
N ALA A 143 4.18 15.10 -6.52
CA ALA A 143 4.35 14.86 -7.95
C ALA A 143 4.75 16.13 -8.71
N THR A 144 4.95 17.26 -8.02
CA THR A 144 5.31 18.55 -8.59
C THR A 144 6.81 18.82 -8.43
N ALA A 145 7.40 19.47 -9.44
CA ALA A 145 8.82 19.85 -9.46
C ALA A 145 9.26 20.75 -8.28
N ASP A 146 8.34 21.52 -7.69
CA ASP A 146 8.61 22.39 -6.54
C ASP A 146 8.46 21.70 -5.18
N LEU A 147 8.16 20.39 -5.18
CA LEU A 147 7.93 19.58 -3.98
C LEU A 147 6.77 20.06 -3.10
N SER A 148 5.80 20.79 -3.68
CA SER A 148 4.58 21.20 -2.98
C SER A 148 3.54 20.09 -2.94
N LEU A 149 2.78 20.05 -1.84
CA LEU A 149 1.59 19.21 -1.72
C LEU A 149 0.33 20.06 -1.81
N PRO A 150 -0.79 19.49 -2.30
CA PRO A 150 -2.08 20.13 -2.11
C PRO A 150 -2.31 20.36 -0.60
N ARG A 151 -2.80 21.54 -0.23
CA ARG A 151 -2.93 21.94 1.18
C ARG A 151 -3.71 20.94 2.05
N ALA A 152 -4.71 20.27 1.47
CA ALA A 152 -5.44 19.22 2.18
C ALA A 152 -4.54 18.06 2.64
N TYR A 153 -3.49 17.72 1.89
CA TYR A 153 -2.50 16.73 2.31
C TYR A 153 -1.62 17.27 3.43
N GLU A 154 -1.15 18.51 3.31
CA GLU A 154 -0.34 19.13 4.37
C GLU A 154 -1.09 19.14 5.72
N ASP A 155 -2.31 19.67 5.73
CA ASP A 155 -3.15 19.77 6.93
C ASP A 155 -3.43 18.37 7.53
N ALA A 156 -3.77 17.39 6.69
CA ALA A 156 -4.06 16.03 7.15
C ALA A 156 -2.82 15.30 7.66
N MET A 157 -1.66 15.46 7.01
CA MET A 157 -0.42 14.84 7.47
C MET A 157 0.01 15.39 8.82
N ASP A 158 -0.12 16.71 9.03
CA ASP A 158 0.18 17.36 10.30
C ASP A 158 -0.76 16.86 11.41
N GLU A 159 -2.07 16.75 11.14
CA GLU A 159 -3.07 16.24 12.08
C GLU A 159 -2.84 14.76 12.43
N LEU A 160 -2.69 13.91 11.41
CA LEU A 160 -2.55 12.46 11.59
C LEU A 160 -1.23 12.10 12.28
N ALA A 161 -0.15 12.86 12.05
CA ALA A 161 1.14 12.60 12.67
C ALA A 161 1.23 13.16 14.10
N ALA A 162 0.31 14.03 14.54
CA ALA A 162 0.42 14.72 15.82
C ALA A 162 0.59 13.79 17.04
N PRO A 163 -0.15 12.67 17.20
CA PRO A 163 0.06 11.76 18.33
C PRO A 163 1.44 11.11 18.32
N LEU A 164 1.93 10.72 17.14
CA LEU A 164 3.26 10.15 16.96
C LEU A 164 4.35 11.17 17.29
N LEU A 165 4.25 12.38 16.75
CA LEU A 165 5.25 13.43 16.93
C LEU A 165 5.27 14.00 18.35
N ALA A 166 4.13 13.94 19.06
CA ALA A 166 4.05 14.23 20.49
C ALA A 166 4.78 13.17 21.33
N ALA A 167 4.69 11.89 20.94
CA ALA A 167 5.42 10.81 21.59
C ALA A 167 6.92 10.86 21.26
N GLN A 168 7.28 11.10 19.99
CA GLN A 168 8.65 11.21 19.55
C GLN A 168 8.77 12.13 18.30
N PRO A 169 9.50 13.25 18.39
CA PRO A 169 9.81 14.06 17.21
C PRO A 169 10.56 13.26 16.14
N ALA A 170 10.29 13.55 14.87
CA ALA A 170 11.05 13.00 13.75
C ALA A 170 12.49 13.53 13.78
N ALA A 171 13.39 12.78 14.41
CA ALA A 171 14.76 13.22 14.67
C ALA A 171 15.77 12.76 13.60
N ARG A 172 15.34 11.96 12.61
CA ARG A 172 16.22 11.50 11.53
C ARG A 172 16.24 12.48 10.37
N THR A 173 17.44 12.90 9.99
CA THR A 173 17.64 13.71 8.79
C THR A 173 17.37 12.88 7.54
N VAL A 174 16.53 13.43 6.65
CA VAL A 174 16.30 12.85 5.33
C VAL A 174 17.59 12.95 4.50
N PRO A 175 18.06 11.87 3.87
CA PRO A 175 19.27 11.89 3.05
C PRO A 175 19.10 12.82 1.84
N ASP A 176 20.22 13.26 1.24
CA ASP A 176 20.22 14.23 0.13
C ASP A 176 19.36 13.82 -1.07
N TRP A 177 19.29 12.53 -1.39
CA TRP A 177 18.41 12.03 -2.45
C TRP A 177 16.93 12.12 -2.04
N GLY A 178 16.64 11.89 -0.76
CA GLY A 178 15.29 11.94 -0.20
C GLY A 178 14.74 13.36 -0.19
N GLN A 179 15.59 14.35 0.08
CA GLN A 179 15.22 15.78 0.03
C GLN A 179 14.74 16.24 -1.36
N ARG A 180 15.00 15.45 -2.41
CA ARG A 180 14.57 15.74 -3.79
C ARG A 180 13.24 15.11 -4.16
N ILE A 181 12.66 14.27 -3.29
CA ILE A 181 11.44 13.50 -3.62
C ILE A 181 10.42 13.48 -2.50
N PHE A 182 10.84 13.57 -1.24
CA PHE A 182 9.95 13.57 -0.09
C PHE A 182 9.39 14.98 0.15
N SER A 183 8.16 15.03 0.65
CA SER A 183 7.54 16.26 1.09
C SER A 183 8.22 16.82 2.35
N SER A 184 7.94 18.09 2.64
CA SER A 184 8.32 18.71 3.92
C SER A 184 7.64 18.09 5.15
N ARG A 185 6.61 17.24 4.96
CA ARG A 185 5.90 16.49 6.01
C ARG A 185 6.34 15.02 6.11
N CYS A 186 7.37 14.61 5.38
CA CYS A 186 7.88 13.25 5.48
C CYS A 186 8.25 12.91 6.93
N VAL A 187 7.59 11.88 7.47
CA VAL A 187 7.91 11.37 8.80
C VAL A 187 8.98 10.31 8.63
N LEU A 188 10.19 10.60 9.10
CA LEU A 188 11.31 9.67 9.11
C LEU A 188 11.86 9.56 10.54
N LEU A 189 11.79 8.36 11.12
CA LEU A 189 12.27 8.13 12.48
C LEU A 189 12.80 6.72 12.71
N ARG A 190 13.47 6.56 13.84
CA ARG A 190 13.72 5.27 14.48
C ARG A 190 12.96 5.30 15.81
N PRO A 191 12.01 4.39 16.07
CA PRO A 191 11.34 4.34 17.36
C PRO A 191 12.35 4.22 18.50
N SER A 192 12.15 5.00 19.55
CA SER A 192 12.96 5.08 20.75
C SER A 192 12.07 5.52 21.92
N ALA A 193 12.43 5.14 23.13
CA ALA A 193 11.69 5.58 24.31
C ALA A 193 11.99 7.05 24.64
N SER A 194 10.95 7.81 24.93
CA SER A 194 11.01 9.20 25.41
C SER A 194 10.63 9.24 26.90
N GLY A 195 11.48 8.70 27.77
CA GLY A 195 11.25 8.71 29.22
C GLY A 195 12.17 7.77 30.01
N PRO A 196 12.13 7.82 31.37
CA PRO A 196 12.92 6.96 32.26
C PRO A 196 12.33 5.55 32.48
N ASP A 197 11.15 5.26 31.93
CA ASP A 197 10.47 3.97 32.04
C ASP A 197 10.95 2.96 30.97
N ASP A 198 10.43 1.73 31.03
CA ASP A 198 10.73 0.58 30.16
C ASP A 198 10.96 0.97 28.68
N GLU A 199 12.24 0.93 28.28
CA GLU A 199 12.72 1.33 26.95
C GLU A 199 12.08 0.51 25.83
N GLU A 200 11.83 -0.78 26.08
CA GLU A 200 11.24 -1.69 25.09
C GLU A 200 9.76 -1.38 24.88
N ALA A 201 9.01 -1.14 25.97
CA ALA A 201 7.61 -0.74 25.89
C ALA A 201 7.45 0.64 25.21
N GLY A 202 8.34 1.58 25.50
CA GLY A 202 8.36 2.90 24.86
C GLY A 202 8.64 2.83 23.36
N GLU A 203 9.66 2.06 22.95
CA GLU A 203 9.95 1.78 21.54
C GLU A 203 8.76 1.15 20.81
N LEU A 204 8.14 0.14 21.43
CA LEU A 204 6.97 -0.53 20.87
C LEU A 204 5.79 0.44 20.71
N ARG A 205 5.56 1.32 21.69
CA ARG A 205 4.47 2.30 21.59
C ARG A 205 4.67 3.29 20.44
N VAL A 206 5.90 3.77 20.23
CA VAL A 206 6.21 4.66 19.10
C VAL A 206 6.07 3.91 17.77
N ALA A 207 6.46 2.65 17.72
CA ALA A 207 6.26 1.78 16.56
C ALA A 207 4.77 1.61 16.21
N GLU A 208 3.92 1.35 17.21
CA GLU A 208 2.47 1.25 17.03
C GLU A 208 1.87 2.56 16.51
N LEU A 209 2.22 3.70 17.12
CA LEU A 209 1.76 5.02 16.69
C LEU A 209 2.17 5.32 15.23
N PHE A 210 3.37 4.89 14.82
CA PHE A 210 3.80 5.02 13.44
C PHE A 210 2.95 4.16 12.49
N CYS A 211 2.69 2.90 12.85
CA CYS A 211 1.84 2.02 12.06
C CYS A 211 0.39 2.55 11.96
N GLU A 212 -0.16 3.09 13.05
CA GLU A 212 -1.46 3.75 13.08
C GLU A 212 -1.50 4.97 12.13
N TYR A 213 -0.48 5.82 12.20
CA TYR A 213 -0.30 6.97 11.30
C TYR A 213 -0.25 6.53 9.82
N ALA A 214 0.61 5.58 9.47
CA ALA A 214 0.78 5.11 8.09
C ALA A 214 -0.52 4.51 7.53
N ALA A 215 -1.25 3.74 8.34
CA ALA A 215 -2.55 3.20 7.93
C ALA A 215 -3.61 4.30 7.76
N ALA A 216 -3.60 5.32 8.62
CA ALA A 216 -4.50 6.47 8.51
C ALA A 216 -4.19 7.33 7.27
N LEU A 217 -2.91 7.57 7.00
CA LEU A 217 -2.45 8.29 5.81
C LEU A 217 -2.87 7.57 4.53
N CYS A 218 -2.76 6.24 4.49
CA CYS A 218 -3.26 5.43 3.37
C CYS A 218 -4.77 5.62 3.15
N ARG A 219 -5.59 5.54 4.20
CA ARG A 219 -7.04 5.78 4.10
C ARG A 219 -7.37 7.18 3.60
N PHE A 220 -6.73 8.20 4.17
CA PHE A 220 -6.88 9.58 3.70
C PHE A 220 -6.52 9.72 2.22
N HIS A 221 -5.40 9.11 1.81
CA HIS A 221 -4.94 9.16 0.42
C HIS A 221 -5.94 8.51 -0.54
N LEU A 222 -6.55 7.37 -0.16
CA LEU A 222 -7.62 6.73 -0.92
C LEU A 222 -8.88 7.61 -1.03
N GLU A 223 -9.29 8.28 0.06
CA GLU A 223 -10.43 9.20 0.03
C GLU A 223 -10.20 10.37 -0.94
N ARG A 224 -8.98 10.96 -0.92
CA ARG A 224 -8.61 12.01 -1.88
C ARG A 224 -8.60 11.48 -3.31
N ALA A 225 -8.08 10.27 -3.51
CA ALA A 225 -8.03 9.63 -4.82
C ALA A 225 -9.41 9.35 -5.42
N ALA A 226 -10.40 8.98 -4.59
CA ALA A 226 -11.78 8.81 -5.03
C ALA A 226 -12.43 10.12 -5.51
N ALA A 227 -11.99 11.27 -4.98
CA ALA A 227 -12.46 12.59 -5.37
C ALA A 227 -11.61 13.23 -6.50
N ALA A 228 -10.49 12.63 -6.88
CA ALA A 228 -9.53 13.23 -7.81
C ALA A 228 -10.02 13.18 -9.26
N ALA A 229 -10.34 14.36 -9.80
CA ALA A 229 -10.62 14.53 -11.21
C ALA A 229 -9.36 14.28 -12.07
N PRO A 230 -9.50 13.82 -13.32
CA PRO A 230 -8.39 13.81 -14.25
C PRO A 230 -7.82 15.22 -14.43
N LEU A 231 -6.52 15.32 -14.61
CA LEU A 231 -5.88 16.51 -15.15
C LEU A 231 -6.48 16.79 -16.53
N GLY A 232 -6.90 18.03 -16.78
CA GLY A 232 -7.37 18.43 -18.11
C GLY A 232 -6.24 18.34 -19.13
N ASP A 233 -6.59 18.35 -20.43
CA ASP A 233 -5.65 18.23 -21.56
C ASP A 233 -4.74 19.46 -21.76
N ASP A 234 -4.44 20.25 -20.72
CA ASP A 234 -3.53 21.40 -20.84
C ASP A 234 -2.06 20.92 -20.79
N PRO A 235 -1.35 20.86 -21.93
CA PRO A 235 0.03 20.38 -21.97
C PRO A 235 0.98 21.28 -21.18
N ALA A 236 0.63 22.56 -20.94
CA ALA A 236 1.45 23.44 -20.11
C ALA A 236 1.31 23.10 -18.61
N GLY A 237 0.13 22.67 -18.16
CA GLY A 237 -0.12 22.22 -16.79
C GLY A 237 0.49 20.85 -16.48
N VAL A 238 0.62 19.98 -17.49
CA VAL A 238 1.28 18.67 -17.36
C VAL A 238 2.81 18.79 -17.40
N ALA A 239 3.37 19.70 -18.19
CA ALA A 239 4.82 19.90 -18.31
C ALA A 239 5.44 20.76 -17.18
N ALA A 240 4.62 21.54 -16.46
CA ALA A 240 5.05 22.34 -15.31
C ALA A 240 5.06 21.55 -13.98
N ARG A 241 4.80 20.24 -14.03
CA ARG A 241 4.72 19.34 -12.88
C ARG A 241 5.88 18.35 -12.88
#